data_AF-A0AB74LV55-F1
#
_entry.id   AF-A0AB74LV55-F1
#
_cell.length_a   1.000
_cell.length_b   1.000
_cell.length_c   1.000
_cell.angle_alpha   90.00
_cell.angle_beta   90.00
_cell.angle_gamma   90.00
#
_symmetry.space_group_name_H-M   'P 1'
#
loop_
_entity.id
_entity.type
_entity.pdbx_description
1 polymer ?
#
loop_
_entity_poly.entity_id
_entity_poly.type
_entity_poly.pdbx_seq_one_letter_code
_entity_poly.pdbx_strand_id
1 'polypeptide(L)' 'MAQVKELGGEAPKRHVAIEDDIAAVRAALREAEACTDPDDIDGMTLVRALRDSLDGLLAEQRRAAEAKARRPA' A
#
# COMPACT_ATOMS: atom_id res chain seq x y z
N MET A 1 -35.54 -28.23 2.89
CA MET A 1 -34.60 -27.56 3.82
C MET A 1 -33.19 -27.90 3.37
N ALA A 2 -32.59 -27.05 2.53
CA ALA A 2 -31.23 -27.26 2.01
C ALA A 2 -30.22 -26.51 2.89
N GLN A 3 -29.21 -27.21 3.36
CA GLN A 3 -28.13 -26.72 4.20
C GLN A 3 -27.10 -26.05 3.27
N VAL A 4 -26.98 -24.72 3.32
CA VAL A 4 -25.99 -23.99 2.52
C VAL A 4 -24.67 -23.98 3.31
N LYS A 5 -23.74 -24.83 2.89
CA LYS A 5 -22.31 -24.70 3.22
C LYS A 5 -21.75 -23.62 2.30
N GLU A 6 -21.44 -22.44 2.83
CA GLU A 6 -20.58 -21.49 2.13
C GLU A 6 -19.22 -21.43 2.82
N LEU A 7 -18.24 -21.91 2.07
CA LEU A 7 -16.81 -21.91 2.30
C LEU A 7 -16.30 -20.47 2.35
N GLY A 8 -16.22 -19.88 3.54
CA GLY A 8 -15.45 -18.65 3.76
C GLY A 8 -13.97 -18.96 3.86
N GLY A 9 -13.38 -19.50 2.79
CA GLY A 9 -11.93 -19.68 2.71
C GLY A 9 -11.26 -18.32 2.85
N GLU A 10 -10.62 -18.10 4.00
CA GLU A 10 -9.66 -17.02 4.17
C GLU A 10 -8.61 -17.21 3.07
N ALA A 11 -8.76 -16.43 1.99
CA ALA A 11 -7.79 -16.42 0.91
C ALA A 11 -6.43 -16.19 1.58
N PRO A 12 -5.40 -17.00 1.29
CA PRO A 12 -4.08 -16.77 1.87
C PRO A 12 -3.77 -15.31 1.58
N LYS A 13 -3.53 -14.52 2.63
CA LYS A 13 -3.14 -13.10 2.51
C LYS A 13 -2.04 -13.10 1.47
N ARG A 14 -2.39 -12.75 0.22
CA ARG A 14 -1.46 -12.77 -0.89
C ARG A 14 -0.34 -11.90 -0.37
N HIS A 15 0.85 -12.47 -0.27
CA HIS A 15 2.05 -11.71 0.07
C HIS A 15 2.27 -10.81 -1.14
N VAL A 16 1.48 -9.73 -1.23
CA VAL A 16 1.63 -8.71 -2.24
C VAL A 16 3.01 -8.17 -1.98
N ALA A 17 3.87 -8.22 -3.00
CA ALA A 17 5.22 -7.73 -2.84
C ALA A 17 5.11 -6.26 -2.44
N ILE A 18 5.90 -5.82 -1.46
CA ILE A 18 5.93 -4.42 -1.05
C ILE A 18 6.14 -3.46 -2.24
N GLU A 19 6.78 -3.96 -3.32
CA GLU A 19 6.92 -3.27 -4.60
C GLU A 19 5.59 -3.00 -5.30
N ASP A 20 4.65 -3.95 -5.29
CA ASP A 20 3.31 -3.79 -5.86
C ASP A 20 2.50 -2.78 -5.04
N ASP A 21 2.59 -2.83 -3.71
CA ASP A 21 1.94 -1.84 -2.83
C ASP A 21 2.51 -0.44 -3.05
N ILE A 22 3.83 -0.30 -3.18
CA ILE A 22 4.49 0.98 -3.52
C ILE A 22 3.99 1.47 -4.88
N ALA A 23 3.88 0.59 -5.88
CA ALA A 23 3.38 0.97 -7.21
C ALA A 23 1.92 1.43 -7.16
N ALA A 24 1.07 0.72 -6.42
CA ALA A 24 -0.33 1.07 -6.23
C ALA A 24 -0.50 2.44 -5.54
N VAL A 25 0.24 2.69 -4.46
CA VAL A 25 0.19 3.98 -3.75
C VAL A 25 0.73 5.12 -4.63
N ARG A 26 1.77 4.88 -5.44
CA ARG A 26 2.26 5.88 -6.42
C ARG A 26 1.25 6.19 -7.53
N ALA A 27 0.43 5.22 -7.93
CA ALA A 27 -0.64 5.46 -8.90
C ALA A 27 -1.75 6.29 -8.26
N ALA A 28 -2.22 5.88 -7.07
CA ALA A 28 -3.25 6.60 -6.32
C ALA A 28 -2.83 8.04 -5.98
N LEU A 29 -1.58 8.25 -5.58
CA LEU A 29 -1.06 9.59 -5.27
C LEU A 29 -1.08 10.50 -6.51
N ARG A 30 -0.68 9.99 -7.68
CA ARG A 30 -0.70 10.77 -8.92
C ARG A 30 -2.11 11.16 -9.35
N GLU A 31 -3.07 10.24 -9.18
CA GLU A 31 -4.48 10.52 -9.45
C GLU A 31 -5.03 11.56 -8.47
N ALA A 32 -4.75 11.40 -7.17
CA ALA A 32 -5.17 12.36 -6.16
C ALA A 32 -4.57 13.75 -6.39
N GLU A 33 -3.28 13.86 -6.73
CA GLU A 33 -2.64 15.14 -7.06
C GLU A 33 -3.22 15.80 -8.32
N ALA A 34 -3.71 15.01 -9.29
CA ALA A 34 -4.34 15.53 -10.50
C ALA A 34 -5.79 15.98 -10.30
N CYS A 35 -6.48 15.41 -9.31
CA CYS A 35 -7.91 15.65 -9.07
C CYS A 35 -8.20 16.58 -7.89
N THR A 36 -7.22 16.80 -7.00
CA THR A 36 -7.38 17.68 -5.84
C THR A 36 -7.08 19.13 -6.20
N ASP A 37 -8.03 20.01 -5.91
CA ASP A 37 -7.84 21.46 -5.99
C ASP A 37 -6.86 21.92 -4.89
N PRO A 38 -5.88 22.80 -5.19
CA PRO A 38 -5.01 23.38 -4.18
C PRO A 38 -5.73 24.05 -2.99
N ASP A 39 -6.94 24.56 -3.20
CA ASP A 39 -7.76 25.19 -2.16
C ASP A 39 -8.67 24.19 -1.40
N ASP A 40 -8.73 22.92 -1.83
CA ASP A 40 -9.43 21.84 -1.13
C ASP A 40 -8.55 21.30 0.02
N ILE A 41 -8.75 21.85 1.22
CA ILE A 41 -7.99 21.50 2.43
C ILE A 41 -8.15 20.01 2.79
N ASP A 42 -9.34 19.45 2.62
CA ASP A 42 -9.63 18.05 2.95
C ASP A 42 -8.97 17.12 1.91
N GLY A 43 -9.10 17.45 0.62
CA GLY A 43 -8.40 16.75 -0.46
C GLY A 43 -6.88 16.78 -0.28
N MET A 44 -6.32 17.94 0.07
CA MET A 44 -4.89 18.09 0.33
C MET A 44 -4.42 17.30 1.56
N THR A 45 -5.28 17.15 2.57
CA THR A 45 -5.02 16.30 3.74
C THR A 45 -4.94 14.82 3.35
N LEU A 46 -5.82 14.36 2.45
CA LEU A 46 -5.78 12.98 1.94
C LEU A 46 -4.55 12.73 1.06
N VAL A 47 -4.17 13.67 0.19
CA VAL A 47 -2.93 13.61 -0.60
C VAL A 47 -1.72 13.47 0.33
N ARG A 48 -1.68 14.24 1.43
CA ARG A 48 -0.62 14.13 2.42
C ARG A 48 -0.58 12.75 3.10
N ALA A 49 -1.74 12.20 3.48
CA ALA A 49 -1.81 10.86 4.08
C ALA A 49 -1.30 9.76 3.13
N LEU A 50 -1.55 9.89 1.82
CA LEU A 50 -0.99 8.99 0.81
C LEU A 50 0.53 9.12 0.71
N ARG A 51 1.08 10.33 0.77
CA ARG A 51 2.54 10.55 0.82
C ARG A 51 3.18 9.93 2.05
N ASP A 52 2.60 10.13 3.23
CA ASP A 52 3.10 9.54 4.49
C ASP A 52 3.09 8.00 4.41
N SER A 53 2.05 7.42 3.80
CA SER A 53 1.96 5.98 3.57
C SER A 53 3.04 5.47 2.61
N LEU A 54 3.30 6.20 1.52
CA LEU A 54 4.37 5.87 0.57
C LEU A 54 5.74 5.90 1.24
N ASP A 55 6.01 6.90 2.08
CA ASP A 55 7.27 7.01 2.83
C ASP A 55 7.46 5.84 3.79
N GLY A 56 6.39 5.40 4.45
CA GLY A 56 6.38 4.20 5.28
C GLY A 56 6.77 2.94 4.51
N LEU A 57 6.16 2.73 3.34
CA LEU A 57 6.46 1.57 2.47
C LEU A 57 7.90 1.61 1.94
N LEU A 58 8.39 2.77 1.53
CA LEU A 58 9.78 2.93 1.08
C LEU A 58 10.78 2.70 2.23
N ALA A 59 10.46 3.12 3.44
CA ALA A 59 11.29 2.85 4.61
C ALA A 59 11.36 1.34 4.90
N GLU A 60 10.23 0.64 4.80
CA GLU A 60 10.18 -0.80 5.02
C GLU A 60 10.93 -1.58 3.93
N GLN A 61 10.81 -1.18 2.65
CA GLN A 61 11.60 -1.76 1.56
C GLN A 61 13.12 -1.63 1.82
N ARG A 62 13.57 -0.46 2.30
CA ARG A 62 14.97 -0.24 2.67
C ARG A 62 15.42 -1.16 3.80
N ARG A 63 14.63 -1.30 4.87
CA ARG A 63 14.93 -2.20 5.99
C ARG A 63 15.02 -3.66 5.53
N ALA A 64 14.11 -4.10 4.66
CA ALA A 64 14.13 -5.44 4.11
C ALA A 64 15.38 -5.70 3.26
N ALA A 65 15.79 -4.72 2.44
CA ALA A 65 17.01 -4.78 1.64
C ALA A 65 18.28 -4.86 2.53
N GLU A 66 18.36 -4.03 3.57
CA GLU A 66 19.46 -4.07 4.55
C GLU A 66 19.52 -5.39 5.31
N ALA A 67 18.37 -5.90 5.76
CA ALA A 67 18.28 -7.20 6.44
C ALA A 67 18.72 -8.35 5.54
N LYS A 68 18.37 -8.30 4.25
CA LYS A 68 18.83 -9.28 3.24
C LYS A 68 20.34 -9.20 3.04
N ALA A 69 20.92 -8.00 2.97
CA ALA A 69 22.36 -7.79 2.80
C ALA A 69 23.19 -8.26 4.01
N ARG A 70 22.60 -8.31 5.21
CA ARG A 70 23.26 -8.73 6.46
C ARG A 70 23.22 -10.24 6.72
N ARG A 71 22.52 -11.04 5.91
CA ARG A 71 22.51 -12.49 6.07
C ARG A 71 23.78 -13.10 5.45
N PRO A 72 24.64 -13.80 6.21
CA PRO A 72 25.74 -14.56 5.62
C PRO A 72 25.17 -15.70 4.77
N ALA A 73 25.75 -15.89 3.59
CA ALA A 73 25.40 -16.95 2.64
C ALA A 73 25.73 -18.35 3.18
#